data_AF-A0A9P5PPR7-F1
#
_entry.id   AF-A0A9P5PPR7-F1
#
_cell.length_a   1.000
_cell.length_b   1.000
_cell.length_c   1.000
_cell.angle_alpha   90.00
_cell.angle_beta   90.00
_cell.angle_gamma   90.00
#
_symmetry.space_group_name_H-M   'P 1'
#
loop_
_entity.id
_entity.type
_entity.pdbx_description
1 polymer ?
#
loop_
_entity_poly.entity_id
_entity_poly.type
_entity_poly.pdbx_seq_one_letter_code
_entity_poly.pdbx_strand_id
1 'polypeptide(L)'
;MVMKRLGWMSSLKGIIPEEKMINEKELFCTENHERNYNWVNAESLIQICHVVAAKYCSIGIENWILHSPDHFYVCYCFSSLNAKTWDSKRCITCKEVTTTLYALDVLLYVFGGCGAFGLALAEGSSSFDITHVIEIAPSAVHISIGILHFTCDLNSPETTILNISVNDAVRYIIKKKLNKNNPDDSPTTKATGEPVEFSLQPGDTEVLIASFPCQPHST
;
A
#
# COMPACT_ATOMS: atom_id res chain seq x y z
N MET A 1 2.24 -17.92 -21.42
CA MET A 1 1.22 -16.88 -21.67
C MET A 1 1.75 -15.84 -22.65
N VAL A 2 0.87 -15.11 -23.34
CA VAL A 2 1.28 -14.05 -24.28
C VAL A 2 1.16 -12.70 -23.59
N MET A 3 2.25 -11.93 -23.55
CA MET A 3 2.27 -10.62 -22.92
C MET A 3 2.75 -9.54 -23.89
N LYS A 4 2.12 -8.37 -23.82
CA LYS A 4 2.52 -7.18 -24.58
C LYS A 4 3.76 -6.55 -23.95
N ARG A 5 4.72 -6.15 -24.78
CA ARG A 5 5.93 -5.47 -24.31
C ARG A 5 5.69 -3.97 -24.17
N LEU A 6 6.05 -3.44 -23.00
CA LEU A 6 6.17 -2.01 -22.76
C LEU A 6 7.64 -1.61 -22.80
N GLY A 7 7.92 -0.36 -23.14
CA GLY A 7 9.26 0.20 -23.13
C GLY A 7 9.41 1.27 -22.06
N TRP A 8 10.62 1.42 -21.53
CA TRP A 8 10.95 2.52 -20.62
C TRP A 8 11.12 3.80 -21.40
N MET A 9 10.51 4.91 -20.96
CA MET A 9 10.70 6.19 -21.64
C MET A 9 12.18 6.61 -21.65
N SER A 10 12.93 6.30 -20.58
CA SER A 10 14.37 6.55 -20.47
C SER A 10 15.23 5.78 -21.49
N SER A 11 14.69 4.75 -22.16
CA SER A 11 15.39 4.05 -23.25
C SER A 11 15.40 4.85 -24.56
N LEU A 12 14.58 5.89 -24.67
CA LEU A 12 14.43 6.73 -25.86
C LEU A 12 15.24 8.05 -25.78
N LYS A 13 16.22 8.17 -24.88
CA LYS A 13 16.99 9.41 -24.62
C LYS A 13 17.46 10.16 -25.88
N GLY A 14 17.84 9.46 -26.95
CA GLY A 14 18.33 10.09 -28.19
C GLY A 14 17.25 10.69 -29.09
N ILE A 15 15.97 10.44 -28.81
CA ILE A 15 14.86 10.97 -29.61
C ILE A 15 13.92 11.85 -28.77
N ILE A 16 14.11 11.94 -27.45
CA ILE A 16 13.26 12.76 -26.58
C ILE A 16 13.75 14.22 -26.63
N PRO A 17 12.86 15.22 -26.76
CA PRO A 17 13.24 16.62 -26.69
C PRO A 17 13.95 16.95 -25.37
N GLU A 18 15.01 17.75 -25.42
CA GLU A 18 15.89 18.03 -24.25
C GLU A 18 15.13 18.69 -23.09
N GLU A 19 14.07 19.45 -23.38
CA GLU A 19 13.22 20.11 -22.41
C GLU A 19 12.23 19.17 -21.69
N LYS A 20 12.03 17.95 -22.21
CA LYS A 20 11.09 17.00 -21.61
C LYS A 20 11.75 16.26 -20.45
N MET A 21 11.31 16.58 -19.24
CA MET A 21 11.62 15.74 -18.07
C MET A 21 10.87 14.40 -18.17
N ILE A 22 11.58 13.31 -17.85
CA ILE A 22 11.06 11.95 -17.88
C ILE A 22 10.98 11.45 -16.44
N ASN A 23 9.79 11.00 -16.03
CA ASN A 23 9.64 10.30 -14.76
C ASN A 23 10.16 8.86 -14.89
N GLU A 24 10.84 8.34 -13.88
CA GLU A 24 11.34 6.96 -13.87
C GLU A 24 10.23 5.91 -13.96
N LYS A 25 9.00 6.23 -13.54
CA LYS A 25 7.80 5.39 -13.63
C LYS A 25 7.04 5.56 -14.96
N GLU A 26 7.51 6.42 -15.88
CA GLU A 26 6.90 6.61 -17.20
C GLU A 26 7.36 5.51 -18.17
N LEU A 27 6.39 4.71 -18.60
CA LEU A 27 6.52 3.72 -19.67
C LEU A 27 5.90 4.25 -20.97
N PHE A 28 6.16 3.55 -22.08
CA PHE A 28 5.42 3.72 -23.31
C PHE A 28 4.87 2.38 -23.82
N CYS A 29 3.68 2.44 -24.42
CA CYS A 29 3.07 1.29 -25.07
C CYS A 29 3.66 1.05 -26.46
N THR A 30 3.62 -0.20 -26.91
CA THR A 30 3.88 -0.54 -28.31
C THR A 30 2.58 -0.78 -29.07
N GLU A 31 2.58 -0.64 -30.39
CA GLU A 31 1.41 -0.98 -31.20
C GLU A 31 1.11 -2.48 -31.16
N ASN A 32 -0.14 -2.85 -31.45
CA ASN A 32 -0.61 -4.24 -31.46
C ASN A 32 -0.11 -4.97 -32.72
N HIS A 33 1.20 -5.23 -32.76
CA HIS A 33 1.86 -6.06 -33.77
C HIS A 33 2.46 -7.30 -33.09
N GLU A 34 2.38 -8.47 -33.72
CA GLU A 34 2.85 -9.74 -33.15
C GLU A 34 4.28 -9.67 -32.59
N ARG A 35 5.19 -8.97 -33.28
CA ARG A 35 6.58 -8.74 -32.83
C ARG A 35 6.73 -8.01 -31.49
N ASN A 36 5.68 -7.32 -31.05
CA ASN A 36 5.64 -6.57 -29.79
C ASN A 36 5.02 -7.41 -28.65
N TYR A 37 4.67 -8.67 -28.91
CA TYR A 37 4.25 -9.64 -27.92
C TYR A 37 5.32 -10.70 -27.75
N ASN A 38 5.48 -11.18 -26.53
CA ASN A 38 6.36 -12.31 -26.22
C ASN A 38 5.56 -13.41 -25.55
N TRP A 39 5.93 -14.66 -25.87
CA TRP A 39 5.58 -15.80 -25.05
C TRP A 39 6.47 -15.80 -23.82
N VAL A 40 5.83 -15.77 -22.65
CA VAL A 40 6.50 -15.78 -21.34
C VAL A 40 6.04 -17.01 -20.58
N ASN A 41 6.98 -17.77 -20.01
CA ASN A 41 6.66 -18.85 -19.08
C ASN A 41 6.11 -18.22 -17.79
N ALA A 42 4.99 -18.72 -17.28
CA ALA A 42 4.40 -18.24 -16.04
C ALA A 42 5.39 -18.28 -14.86
N GLU A 43 6.27 -19.29 -14.82
CA GLU A 43 7.28 -19.44 -13.77
C GLU A 43 8.39 -18.37 -13.82
N SER A 44 8.53 -17.67 -14.96
CA SER A 44 9.50 -16.57 -15.12
C SER A 44 8.94 -15.21 -14.72
N LEU A 45 7.66 -15.14 -14.32
CA LEU A 45 7.07 -13.92 -13.79
C LEU A 45 7.60 -13.66 -12.39
N ILE A 46 8.11 -12.45 -12.18
CA ILE A 46 8.68 -12.05 -10.88
C ILE A 46 7.58 -11.47 -9.99
N GLN A 47 6.81 -10.52 -10.52
CA GLN A 47 5.79 -9.79 -9.78
C GLN A 47 4.76 -9.15 -10.73
N ILE A 48 3.63 -8.72 -10.16
CA ILE A 48 2.60 -7.96 -10.86
C ILE A 48 2.94 -6.47 -10.74
N CYS A 49 2.90 -5.74 -11.86
CA CYS A 49 3.01 -4.29 -11.86
C CYS A 49 1.74 -3.68 -12.46
N HIS A 50 1.40 -2.48 -12.02
CA HIS A 50 0.17 -1.81 -12.41
C HIS A 50 0.49 -0.64 -13.31
N VAL A 51 -0.15 -0.61 -14.48
CA VAL A 51 0.10 0.41 -15.48
C VAL A 51 -1.21 1.12 -15.78
N VAL A 52 -1.24 2.44 -15.66
CA VAL A 52 -2.41 3.26 -16.03
C VAL A 52 -2.08 4.16 -17.21
N ALA A 53 -3.06 4.44 -18.06
CA ALA A 53 -2.93 5.49 -19.04
C ALA A 53 -3.11 6.85 -18.36
N ALA A 54 -2.10 7.72 -18.43
CA ALA A 54 -2.05 8.98 -17.70
C ALA A 54 -3.28 9.87 -17.91
N LYS A 55 -3.75 9.93 -19.16
CA LYS A 55 -4.94 10.70 -19.56
C LYS A 55 -6.23 10.26 -18.86
N TYR A 56 -6.29 9.02 -18.39
CA TYR A 56 -7.48 8.41 -17.78
C TYR A 56 -7.34 8.18 -16.27
N CYS A 57 -6.23 8.62 -15.66
CA CYS A 57 -6.03 8.51 -14.21
C CYS A 57 -6.82 9.60 -13.48
N SER A 58 -7.89 9.21 -12.79
CA SER A 58 -8.79 10.15 -12.08
C SER A 58 -8.16 10.80 -10.86
N ILE A 59 -7.25 10.10 -10.17
CA ILE A 59 -6.59 10.57 -8.95
C ILE A 59 -5.36 11.45 -9.22
N GLY A 60 -4.98 11.63 -10.48
CA GLY A 60 -3.75 12.29 -10.90
C GLY A 60 -2.54 11.34 -10.92
N ILE A 61 -1.60 11.56 -11.83
CA ILE A 61 -0.44 10.67 -12.01
C ILE A 61 0.52 10.70 -10.82
N GLU A 62 0.77 11.89 -10.26
CA GLU A 62 1.67 12.02 -9.12
C GLU A 62 1.18 11.24 -7.91
N ASN A 63 -0.12 11.32 -7.62
CA ASN A 63 -0.72 10.49 -6.59
C ASN A 63 -0.58 9.01 -6.97
N TRP A 64 -1.01 8.59 -8.16
CA TRP A 64 -0.94 7.19 -8.61
C TRP A 64 0.43 6.53 -8.40
N ILE A 65 1.52 7.19 -8.79
CA ILE A 65 2.87 6.63 -8.65
C ILE A 65 3.39 6.64 -7.20
N LEU A 66 2.85 7.52 -6.34
CA LEU A 66 3.18 7.54 -4.92
C LEU A 66 2.49 6.42 -4.13
N HIS A 67 1.41 5.83 -4.65
CA HIS A 67 0.71 4.77 -3.94
C HIS A 67 1.57 3.50 -3.82
N SER A 68 2.35 3.14 -4.85
CA SER A 68 3.12 1.90 -4.84
C SER A 68 4.38 2.00 -5.70
N PRO A 69 5.50 1.37 -5.29
CA PRO A 69 6.68 1.24 -6.14
C PRO A 69 6.40 0.46 -7.43
N ASP A 70 5.34 -0.33 -7.50
CA ASP A 70 4.96 -1.13 -8.67
C ASP A 70 3.91 -0.44 -9.56
N HIS A 71 3.58 0.82 -9.25
CA HIS A 71 2.73 1.67 -10.08
C HIS A 71 3.54 2.41 -11.13
N PHE A 72 3.16 2.18 -12.38
CA PHE A 72 3.69 2.81 -13.56
C PHE A 72 2.56 3.48 -14.33
N TYR A 73 2.94 4.32 -15.27
CA TYR A 73 1.96 4.93 -16.16
C TYR A 73 2.50 5.03 -17.58
N VAL A 74 1.58 5.19 -18.52
CA VAL A 74 1.88 5.35 -19.93
C VAL A 74 1.16 6.57 -20.49
N CYS A 75 1.90 7.39 -21.24
CA CYS A 75 1.36 8.57 -21.93
C CYS A 75 1.20 8.33 -23.43
N TYR A 76 2.14 7.59 -24.01
CA TYR A 76 2.30 7.47 -25.45
C TYR A 76 2.44 6.03 -25.91
N CYS A 77 2.10 5.81 -27.16
CA CYS A 77 2.35 4.58 -27.87
C CYS A 77 3.26 4.82 -29.08
N PHE A 78 4.19 3.90 -29.32
CA PHE A 78 5.10 3.87 -30.48
C PHE A 78 4.92 2.57 -31.26
N SER A 79 5.37 2.54 -32.51
CA SER A 79 5.25 1.35 -33.37
C SER A 79 6.11 0.15 -32.93
N SER A 80 7.17 0.41 -32.15
CA SER A 80 8.05 -0.62 -31.57
C SER A 80 8.82 -0.09 -30.36
N LEU A 81 9.52 -0.98 -29.65
CA LEU A 81 10.41 -0.61 -28.54
C LEU A 81 11.61 0.24 -28.96
N ASN A 82 12.01 0.18 -30.24
CA ASN A 82 13.17 0.88 -30.78
C ASN A 82 12.73 2.06 -31.64
N ALA A 83 11.82 2.88 -31.13
CA ALA A 83 11.34 4.07 -31.82
C ALA A 83 12.52 4.94 -32.28
N LYS A 84 12.41 5.50 -33.50
CA LYS A 84 13.50 6.26 -34.14
C LYS A 84 13.27 7.77 -34.13
N THR A 85 12.04 8.20 -33.92
CA THR A 85 11.66 9.61 -33.95
C THR A 85 10.60 9.89 -32.88
N TRP A 86 10.71 11.03 -32.21
CA TRP A 86 9.71 11.47 -31.23
C TRP A 86 8.32 11.63 -31.83
N ASP A 87 8.26 12.05 -33.09
CA ASP A 87 7.02 12.38 -33.77
C ASP A 87 6.22 11.15 -34.18
N SER A 88 6.82 9.96 -34.12
CA SER A 88 6.11 8.70 -34.32
C SER A 88 5.21 8.31 -33.14
N LYS A 89 5.25 9.05 -32.03
CA LYS A 89 4.40 8.80 -30.87
C LYS A 89 2.94 9.13 -31.18
N ARG A 90 2.03 8.33 -30.63
CA ARG A 90 0.59 8.63 -30.58
C ARG A 90 0.06 8.60 -29.16
N CYS A 91 -1.04 9.29 -28.91
CA CYS A 91 -1.73 9.21 -27.62
C CYS A 91 -2.32 7.81 -27.39
N ILE A 92 -2.35 7.39 -26.13
CA ILE A 92 -2.95 6.12 -25.72
C ILE A 92 -4.47 6.25 -25.64
N THR A 93 -5.15 5.20 -26.06
CA THR A 93 -6.61 5.06 -25.94
C THR A 93 -6.98 4.19 -24.74
N CYS A 94 -8.17 4.38 -24.18
CA CYS A 94 -8.63 3.67 -22.98
C CYS A 94 -8.63 2.14 -23.11
N LYS A 95 -8.70 1.60 -24.33
CA LYS A 95 -8.73 0.15 -24.59
C LYS A 95 -7.34 -0.50 -24.53
N GLU A 96 -6.28 0.29 -24.45
CA GLU A 96 -4.90 -0.20 -24.55
C GLU A 96 -4.25 -0.45 -23.19
N VAL A 97 -4.94 -0.13 -22.10
CA VAL A 97 -4.46 -0.31 -20.73
C VAL A 97 -5.53 -1.01 -19.90
N THR A 98 -5.21 -2.19 -19.40
CA THR A 98 -6.08 -2.95 -18.49
C THR A 98 -5.63 -2.65 -17.06
N THR A 99 -6.46 -1.96 -16.28
CA THR A 99 -6.23 -1.72 -14.85
C THR A 99 -6.71 -2.92 -14.02
N THR A 100 -5.91 -3.35 -13.06
CA THR A 100 -6.29 -4.33 -12.03
C THR A 100 -6.60 -3.57 -10.74
N LEU A 101 -7.79 -3.77 -10.16
CA LEU A 101 -8.18 -3.29 -8.82
C LEU A 101 -7.60 -4.21 -7.74
N TYR A 102 -7.23 -3.65 -6.59
CA TYR A 102 -6.75 -4.40 -5.43
C TYR A 102 -7.82 -4.55 -4.35
N ALA A 103 -7.70 -5.63 -3.58
CA ALA A 103 -8.22 -5.72 -2.22
C ALA A 103 -7.06 -5.45 -1.25
N LEU A 104 -7.32 -4.69 -0.19
CA LEU A 104 -6.35 -4.43 0.87
C LEU A 104 -6.53 -5.48 1.98
N ASP A 105 -5.43 -6.03 2.47
CA ASP A 105 -5.45 -6.93 3.61
C ASP A 105 -5.59 -6.12 4.91
N VAL A 106 -6.41 -6.61 5.84
CA VAL A 106 -6.70 -5.93 7.11
C VAL A 106 -5.61 -6.21 8.14
N LEU A 107 -5.01 -5.15 8.68
CA LEU A 107 -3.82 -5.22 9.53
C LEU A 107 -4.04 -4.71 10.97
N LEU A 108 -3.58 -5.51 11.95
CA LEU A 108 -3.47 -5.14 13.37
C LEU A 108 -2.00 -4.91 13.73
N TYR A 109 -1.69 -3.74 14.25
CA TYR A 109 -0.35 -3.39 14.71
C TYR A 109 -0.28 -3.29 16.24
N VAL A 110 0.42 -4.24 16.88
CA VAL A 110 0.64 -4.23 18.33
C VAL A 110 2.04 -3.70 18.67
N PHE A 111 2.15 -2.97 19.78
CA PHE A 111 3.36 -2.21 20.14
C PHE A 111 3.73 -1.20 19.06
N GLY A 112 2.72 -0.42 18.64
CA GLY A 112 2.82 0.47 17.48
C GLY A 112 3.90 1.56 17.61
N GLY A 113 4.26 1.92 18.84
CA GLY A 113 5.13 3.05 19.12
C GLY A 113 4.51 4.35 18.60
N CYS A 114 5.24 5.09 17.78
CA CYS A 114 4.73 6.26 17.06
C CYS A 114 4.04 5.92 15.71
N GLY A 115 3.85 4.64 15.39
CA GLY A 115 3.19 4.19 14.16
C GLY A 115 4.08 4.14 12.92
N ALA A 116 5.33 4.61 12.99
CA ALA A 116 6.20 4.78 11.82
C ALA A 116 6.41 3.51 10.99
N PHE A 117 6.62 2.35 11.62
CA PHE A 117 6.81 1.09 10.89
C PHE A 117 5.53 0.61 10.20
N GLY A 118 4.39 0.68 10.91
CA GLY A 118 3.10 0.34 10.32
C GLY A 118 2.81 1.22 9.11
N LEU A 119 3.01 2.53 9.26
CA LEU A 119 2.83 3.50 8.17
C LEU A 119 3.73 3.17 6.98
N ALA A 120 5.04 2.97 7.20
CA ALA A 120 5.96 2.62 6.13
C ALA A 120 5.58 1.30 5.44
N LEU A 121 5.00 0.34 6.17
CA LEU A 121 4.50 -0.90 5.58
C LEU A 121 3.26 -0.65 4.73
N ALA A 122 2.29 0.13 5.22
CA ALA A 122 1.08 0.46 4.46
C ALA A 122 1.41 1.24 3.18
N GLU A 123 2.22 2.30 3.30
CA GLU A 123 2.67 3.12 2.17
C GLU A 123 3.56 2.34 1.20
N GLY A 124 4.50 1.56 1.73
CA GLY A 124 5.46 0.83 0.90
C GLY A 124 4.85 -0.36 0.16
N SER A 125 3.84 -1.02 0.75
CA SER A 125 3.22 -2.21 0.16
C SER A 125 1.98 -1.92 -0.67
N SER A 126 1.25 -0.84 -0.38
CA SER A 126 -0.08 -0.59 -0.96
C SER A 126 -1.08 -1.76 -0.78
N SER A 127 -0.77 -2.72 0.09
CA SER A 127 -1.49 -3.99 0.23
C SER A 127 -2.10 -4.15 1.61
N PHE A 128 -1.78 -3.24 2.55
CA PHE A 128 -2.25 -3.32 3.92
C PHE A 128 -3.03 -2.07 4.29
N ASP A 129 -4.17 -2.29 4.93
CA ASP A 129 -4.92 -1.26 5.62
C ASP A 129 -4.77 -1.45 7.14
N ILE A 130 -4.17 -0.46 7.81
CA ILE A 130 -3.97 -0.50 9.26
C ILE A 130 -5.27 -0.09 9.93
N THR A 131 -6.10 -1.06 10.27
CA THR A 131 -7.39 -0.78 10.90
C THR A 131 -7.27 -0.59 12.40
N HIS A 132 -6.27 -1.20 13.04
CA HIS A 132 -6.13 -1.15 14.49
C HIS A 132 -4.67 -1.03 14.93
N VAL A 133 -4.44 -0.18 15.93
CA VAL A 133 -3.14 -0.05 16.61
C VAL A 133 -3.33 -0.17 18.11
N ILE A 134 -2.56 -1.05 18.76
CA ILE A 134 -2.54 -1.18 20.22
C ILE A 134 -1.19 -0.67 20.74
N GLU A 135 -1.24 0.37 21.56
CA GLU A 135 -0.05 1.00 22.15
C GLU A 135 -0.30 1.36 23.62
N ILE A 136 0.62 0.96 24.49
CA ILE A 136 0.46 1.12 25.94
C ILE A 136 0.86 2.54 26.40
N ALA A 137 1.83 3.17 25.73
CA ALA A 137 2.36 4.48 26.12
C ALA A 137 1.45 5.63 25.63
N PRO A 138 0.85 6.44 26.53
CA PRO A 138 -0.07 7.51 26.12
C PRO A 138 0.57 8.56 25.21
N SER A 139 1.84 8.88 25.43
CA SER A 139 2.60 9.83 24.57
C SER A 139 2.79 9.29 23.15
N ALA A 140 3.04 8.00 23.02
CA ALA A 140 3.21 7.33 21.74
C ALA A 140 1.87 7.22 20.99
N VAL A 141 0.76 7.02 21.72
CA VAL A 141 -0.60 7.11 21.16
C VAL A 141 -0.89 8.51 20.63
N HIS A 142 -0.59 9.57 21.39
CA HIS A 142 -0.83 10.94 20.95
C HIS A 142 -0.06 11.28 19.66
N ILE A 143 1.22 10.86 19.59
CA ILE A 143 2.04 11.02 18.39
C ILE A 143 1.53 10.13 17.25
N SER A 144 1.13 8.88 17.53
CA SER A 144 0.57 7.97 16.53
C SER A 144 -0.74 8.49 15.97
N ILE A 145 -1.61 9.11 16.77
CA ILE A 145 -2.79 9.80 16.26
C ILE A 145 -2.33 10.92 15.34
N GLY A 146 -1.33 11.72 15.72
CA GLY A 146 -0.79 12.76 14.85
C GLY A 146 -0.24 12.22 13.53
N ILE A 147 0.61 11.20 13.56
CA ILE A 147 1.28 10.64 12.37
C ILE A 147 0.31 9.81 11.52
N LEU A 148 -0.48 8.95 12.15
CA LEU A 148 -1.46 8.12 11.44
C LEU A 148 -2.67 8.95 11.02
N HIS A 149 -3.21 9.91 11.78
CA HIS A 149 -4.27 10.77 11.20
C HIS A 149 -3.71 11.72 10.15
N PHE A 150 -2.57 12.38 10.37
CA PHE A 150 -2.06 13.33 9.36
C PHE A 150 -1.74 12.67 8.02
N THR A 151 -1.29 11.40 8.04
CA THR A 151 -0.92 10.65 6.84
C THR A 151 -2.03 9.69 6.37
N CYS A 152 -2.79 9.07 7.28
CA CYS A 152 -3.93 8.20 6.98
C CYS A 152 -5.27 8.93 6.83
N ASP A 153 -5.41 10.23 7.12
CA ASP A 153 -6.58 11.01 6.64
C ASP A 153 -6.68 10.95 5.09
N LEU A 154 -5.58 10.61 4.42
CA LEU A 154 -5.53 10.35 2.98
C LEU A 154 -5.71 8.88 2.59
N ASN A 155 -5.46 7.91 3.49
CA ASN A 155 -5.34 6.47 3.16
C ASN A 155 -6.12 5.49 4.05
N SER A 156 -6.40 5.81 5.32
CA SER A 156 -7.23 5.04 6.26
C SER A 156 -7.72 5.92 7.44
N PRO A 157 -8.75 6.76 7.24
CA PRO A 157 -9.30 7.61 8.30
C PRO A 157 -10.03 6.81 9.40
N GLU A 158 -10.18 5.50 9.21
CA GLU A 158 -10.91 4.60 10.12
C GLU A 158 -9.99 3.82 11.07
N THR A 159 -8.67 4.10 11.07
CA THR A 159 -7.72 3.45 11.99
C THR A 159 -8.11 3.69 13.46
N THR A 160 -8.44 2.61 14.17
CA THR A 160 -8.76 2.64 15.60
C THR A 160 -7.49 2.48 16.44
N ILE A 161 -7.10 3.53 17.17
CA ILE A 161 -5.93 3.52 18.04
C ILE A 161 -6.35 3.31 19.50
N LEU A 162 -5.85 2.25 20.12
CA LEU A 162 -6.24 1.79 21.46
C LEU A 162 -5.10 1.96 22.45
N ASN A 163 -5.28 2.85 23.44
CA ASN A 163 -4.30 3.05 24.51
C ASN A 163 -4.39 2.01 25.63
N ILE A 164 -4.17 0.73 25.32
CA ILE A 164 -4.34 -0.38 26.25
C ILE A 164 -3.12 -1.31 26.23
N SER A 165 -3.03 -2.21 27.23
CA SER A 165 -2.04 -3.28 27.16
C SER A 165 -2.51 -4.35 26.17
N VAL A 166 -1.60 -4.81 25.31
CA VAL A 166 -1.85 -5.96 24.42
C VAL A 166 -2.29 -7.19 25.23
N ASN A 167 -1.74 -7.38 26.44
CA ASN A 167 -2.16 -8.48 27.32
C ASN A 167 -3.62 -8.35 27.76
N ASP A 168 -4.08 -7.14 28.06
CA ASP A 168 -5.47 -6.88 28.47
C ASP A 168 -6.42 -7.10 27.28
N ALA A 169 -6.03 -6.62 26.09
CA ALA A 169 -6.76 -6.86 24.84
C ALA A 169 -6.92 -8.36 24.53
N VAL A 170 -5.83 -9.13 24.54
CA VAL A 170 -5.83 -10.57 24.26
C VAL A 170 -6.67 -11.33 25.29
N ARG A 171 -6.53 -11.00 26.59
CA ARG A 171 -7.36 -11.62 27.64
C ARG A 171 -8.84 -11.36 27.41
N TYR A 172 -9.21 -10.13 27.06
CA TYR A 172 -10.58 -9.77 26.76
C TYR A 172 -11.13 -10.56 25.57
N ILE A 173 -10.38 -10.63 24.44
CA ILE A 173 -10.77 -11.42 23.25
C ILE A 173 -11.00 -12.89 23.62
N ILE A 174 -10.09 -13.50 24.38
CA ILE A 174 -10.19 -14.91 24.78
C ILE A 174 -11.41 -15.14 25.67
N LYS A 175 -11.62 -14.28 26.69
CA LYS A 175 -12.78 -14.40 27.59
C LYS A 175 -14.10 -14.22 26.85
N LYS A 176 -14.17 -13.25 25.93
CA LYS A 176 -15.34 -13.02 25.06
C LYS A 176 -15.61 -14.24 24.18
N LYS A 177 -14.59 -14.81 23.52
CA LYS A 177 -14.72 -16.03 22.70
C LYS A 177 -15.21 -17.24 23.49
N LEU A 178 -14.86 -17.33 24.77
CA LEU A 178 -15.28 -18.43 25.66
C LEU A 178 -16.63 -18.17 26.36
N ASN A 179 -17.31 -17.05 26.09
CA ASN A 179 -18.49 -16.59 26.83
C ASN A 179 -18.27 -16.52 28.35
N LYS A 180 -17.07 -16.10 28.78
CA LYS A 180 -16.65 -15.94 30.19
C LYS A 180 -16.37 -14.48 30.56
N ASN A 181 -16.84 -13.55 29.75
CA ASN A 181 -16.65 -12.13 29.90
C ASN A 181 -17.59 -11.55 30.97
N ASN A 182 -17.02 -11.01 32.04
CA ASN A 182 -17.73 -10.13 32.98
C ASN A 182 -17.62 -8.67 32.49
N PRO A 183 -18.57 -7.78 32.87
CA PRO A 183 -18.50 -6.35 32.52
C PRO A 183 -17.17 -5.69 32.93
N ASP A 184 -16.64 -6.10 34.09
CA ASP A 184 -15.39 -5.61 34.67
C ASP A 184 -14.12 -6.10 33.93
N ASP A 185 -14.26 -7.04 32.98
CA ASP A 185 -13.12 -7.55 32.21
C ASP A 185 -12.72 -6.65 31.03
N SER A 186 -13.46 -5.57 30.79
CA SER A 186 -13.20 -4.65 29.69
C SER A 186 -11.82 -3.99 29.83
N PRO A 187 -11.00 -3.90 28.76
CA PRO A 187 -9.73 -3.21 28.81
C PRO A 187 -9.92 -1.75 29.20
N THR A 188 -9.01 -1.23 30.03
CA THR A 188 -9.01 0.19 30.41
C THR A 188 -7.88 0.94 29.76
N THR A 189 -8.15 2.19 29.35
CA THR A 189 -7.12 3.07 28.78
C THR A 189 -6.07 3.40 29.83
N LYS A 190 -4.79 3.35 29.45
CA LYS A 190 -3.69 3.68 30.36
C LYS A 190 -3.55 5.18 30.64
N ALA A 191 -4.20 6.03 29.84
CA ALA A 191 -4.21 7.47 30.06
C ALA A 191 -5.21 7.91 31.14
N THR A 192 -6.44 7.38 31.13
CA THR A 192 -7.52 7.84 32.04
C THR A 192 -8.05 6.76 32.99
N GLY A 193 -7.76 5.48 32.72
CA GLY A 193 -8.33 4.36 33.48
C GLY A 193 -9.77 3.99 33.09
N GLU A 194 -10.38 4.71 32.15
CA GLU A 194 -11.74 4.45 31.68
C GLU A 194 -11.82 3.17 30.83
N PRO A 195 -12.95 2.44 30.82
CA PRO A 195 -13.18 1.32 29.90
C PRO A 195 -13.08 1.77 28.44
N VAL A 196 -12.43 0.95 27.61
CA VAL A 196 -12.30 1.15 26.17
C VAL A 196 -13.18 0.16 25.44
N GLU A 197 -13.96 0.65 24.48
CA GLU A 197 -14.70 -0.23 23.57
C GLU A 197 -13.70 -0.97 22.67
N PHE A 198 -13.74 -2.30 22.74
CA PHE A 198 -12.83 -3.16 21.99
C PHE A 198 -13.63 -4.05 21.03
N SER A 199 -13.63 -3.67 19.75
CA SER A 199 -14.48 -4.26 18.70
C SER A 199 -13.88 -5.49 18.03
N LEU A 200 -12.54 -5.60 17.95
CA LEU A 200 -11.85 -6.69 17.24
C LEU A 200 -12.32 -8.09 17.65
N GLN A 201 -12.73 -8.88 16.66
CA GLN A 201 -13.07 -10.30 16.76
C GLN A 201 -12.03 -11.17 16.03
N PRO A 202 -11.87 -12.44 16.43
CA PRO A 202 -11.09 -13.39 15.66
C PRO A 202 -11.63 -13.51 14.22
N GLY A 203 -10.78 -13.21 13.24
CA GLY A 203 -11.14 -13.18 11.82
C GLY A 203 -11.24 -11.78 11.21
N ASP A 204 -11.30 -10.73 12.05
CA ASP A 204 -11.31 -9.33 11.59
C ASP A 204 -9.93 -8.85 11.12
N THR A 205 -8.89 -9.66 11.31
CA THR A 205 -7.51 -9.30 10.98
C THR A 205 -6.86 -10.44 10.20
N GLU A 206 -6.21 -10.10 9.10
CA GLU A 206 -5.49 -11.03 8.24
C GLU A 206 -3.99 -11.02 8.55
N VAL A 207 -3.46 -9.85 8.96
CA VAL A 207 -2.05 -9.66 9.27
C VAL A 207 -1.84 -9.06 10.66
N LEU A 208 -0.93 -9.67 11.43
CA LEU A 208 -0.47 -9.15 12.72
C LEU A 208 0.97 -8.66 12.59
N ILE A 209 1.20 -7.39 12.91
CA ILE A 209 2.55 -6.84 13.12
C ILE A 209 2.78 -6.68 14.62
N ALA A 210 3.96 -7.05 15.10
CA ALA A 210 4.37 -6.82 16.48
C ALA A 210 5.82 -6.35 16.59
N SER A 211 6.03 -5.25 17.33
CA SER A 211 7.35 -4.70 17.63
C SER A 211 7.68 -4.88 19.12
N PHE A 212 7.98 -6.11 19.53
CA PHE A 212 8.19 -6.43 20.95
C PHE A 212 9.43 -5.74 21.54
N PRO A 213 9.34 -5.09 22.70
CA PRO A 213 10.52 -4.60 23.41
C PRO A 213 11.34 -5.77 23.98
N CYS A 214 12.65 -5.80 23.69
CA CYS A 214 13.55 -6.90 24.10
C CYS A 214 14.29 -6.66 25.43
N GLN A 215 13.91 -5.65 26.21
CA GLN A 215 14.66 -5.19 27.39
C GLN A 215 15.07 -6.29 28.42
N PRO A 216 14.25 -7.29 28.76
CA PRO A 216 14.65 -8.31 29.74
C PRO A 216 15.58 -9.40 29.19
N HIS A 217 15.86 -9.40 27.88
CA HIS A 217 16.61 -10.48 27.21
C HIS A 217 17.81 -9.98 26.38
N SER A 218 18.09 -8.67 26.40
CA SER A 218 19.32 -8.12 25.80
C SER A 218 20.47 -8.25 26.80
N THR A 219 21.17 -9.39 26.74
CA THR A 219 22.41 -9.64 27.50
C THR A 219 23.60 -9.57 26.57
#